data_AF-A0A1M6Z6D5-F1
#
_entry.id   AF-A0A1M6Z6D5-F1
#
_cell.length_a   1.000
_cell.length_b   1.000
_cell.length_c   1.000
_cell.angle_alpha   90.00
_cell.angle_beta   90.00
_cell.angle_gamma   90.00
#
_symmetry.space_group_name_H-M   'P 1'
#
loop_
_entity.id
_entity.type
_entity.pdbx_description
1 polymer ?
#
loop_
_entity_poly.entity_id
_entity_poly.type
_entity_poly.pdbx_seq_one_letter_code
_entity_poly.pdbx_strand_id
1 'polypeptide(L)'
;MKSKDLPQPKKKGSVVTQPVRGPRLLYRNVSLDIESLKGIKKAKIDLTSRLTAIMGVNGAGKTTVIHALACLYSPVDEKGTNYRFMNFFIPTTDATWQGSKLTLHYESKRPGDGAQWVAESKEYKKEADRWTRYEGRPKRNVTYLGINTCLPEIECTETNCTINYTSTKKTEPKDAKVVETASYILGKPYIALTSNTTLKKHKELMGVETSSGLKYSSLSMGTGEQRIKGL
;
A
#
# COMPACT_ATOMS: atom_id res chain seq x y z
N MET A 1 -18.23 -46.03 -43.27
CA MET A 1 -18.32 -44.75 -42.52
C MET A 1 -16.92 -44.32 -42.13
N LYS A 2 -16.40 -43.24 -42.73
CA LYS A 2 -15.04 -42.71 -42.46
C LYS A 2 -15.11 -41.83 -41.20
N SER A 3 -14.30 -42.13 -40.17
CA SER A 3 -14.12 -41.24 -39.01
C SER A 3 -13.36 -39.98 -39.45
N LYS A 4 -13.92 -38.81 -39.16
CA LYS A 4 -13.23 -37.53 -39.34
C LYS A 4 -12.47 -37.23 -38.04
N ASP A 5 -11.15 -37.19 -38.13
CA ASP A 5 -10.30 -36.69 -37.05
C ASP A 5 -10.54 -35.19 -36.85
N LEU A 6 -10.96 -34.81 -35.64
CA LEU A 6 -11.01 -33.41 -35.22
C LEU A 6 -9.58 -32.91 -34.91
N PRO A 7 -9.15 -31.76 -35.43
CA PRO A 7 -7.84 -31.22 -35.10
C PRO A 7 -7.81 -30.66 -33.67
N GLN A 8 -6.82 -31.09 -32.88
CA GLN A 8 -6.57 -30.56 -31.54
C GLN A 8 -6.09 -29.10 -31.60
N PRO A 9 -6.52 -28.22 -30.67
CA PRO A 9 -6.11 -26.82 -30.66
C PRO A 9 -4.64 -26.68 -30.23
N LYS A 10 -3.84 -26.06 -31.11
CA LYS A 10 -2.46 -25.67 -30.82
C LYS A 10 -2.43 -24.67 -29.66
N LYS A 11 -1.81 -25.05 -28.53
CA LYS A 11 -1.51 -24.15 -27.40
C LYS A 11 -0.62 -23.00 -27.90
N LYS A 12 -1.18 -21.80 -28.02
CA LYS A 12 -0.39 -20.57 -28.18
C LYS A 12 0.39 -20.37 -26.90
N GLY A 13 1.72 -20.47 -26.98
CA GLY A 13 2.62 -20.09 -25.90
C GLY A 13 2.39 -18.62 -25.54
N SER A 14 1.86 -18.38 -24.35
CA SER A 14 1.81 -17.05 -23.76
C SER A 14 3.23 -16.67 -23.36
N VAL A 15 3.89 -15.92 -24.24
CA VAL A 15 5.10 -15.17 -23.91
C VAL A 15 4.73 -14.26 -22.74
N VAL A 16 5.23 -14.58 -21.55
CA VAL A 16 5.17 -13.70 -20.39
C VAL A 16 6.09 -12.53 -20.69
N THR A 17 5.54 -11.47 -21.31
CA THR A 17 6.22 -10.20 -21.42
C THR A 17 6.34 -9.62 -20.02
N GLN A 18 7.57 -9.49 -19.54
CA GLN A 18 7.85 -8.74 -18.32
C GLN A 18 7.27 -7.32 -18.48
N PRO A 19 6.61 -6.77 -17.45
CA PRO A 19 6.07 -5.43 -17.55
C PRO A 19 7.23 -4.45 -17.76
N VAL A 20 7.20 -3.77 -18.89
CA VAL A 20 8.14 -2.69 -19.23
C VAL A 20 8.08 -1.68 -18.09
N ARG A 21 9.13 -1.63 -17.27
CA ARG A 21 9.30 -0.62 -16.22
C ARG A 21 9.32 0.73 -16.94
N GLY A 22 8.21 1.46 -16.90
CA GLY A 22 8.17 2.85 -17.35
C GLY A 22 9.27 3.66 -16.67
N PRO A 23 9.78 4.72 -17.31
CA PRO A 23 10.89 5.49 -16.76
C PRO A 23 10.50 6.05 -15.38
N ARG A 24 11.29 5.73 -14.35
CA ARG A 24 11.11 6.23 -12.99
C ARG A 24 11.38 7.74 -12.96
N LEU A 25 10.34 8.57 -13.09
CA LEU A 25 10.46 10.02 -12.89
C LEU A 25 11.03 10.30 -11.49
N LEU A 26 12.01 11.21 -11.44
CA LEU A 26 12.52 11.77 -10.20
C LEU A 26 11.67 12.98 -9.83
N TYR A 27 11.38 13.14 -8.54
CA TYR A 27 10.60 14.26 -8.02
C TYR A 27 11.39 15.00 -6.93
N ARG A 28 11.32 16.33 -6.92
CA ARG A 28 11.83 17.17 -5.82
C ARG A 28 10.92 18.38 -5.61
N ASN A 29 11.22 19.19 -4.60
CA ASN A 29 10.48 20.42 -4.28
C ASN A 29 8.97 20.18 -4.20
N VAL A 30 8.59 19.08 -3.55
CA VAL A 30 7.19 18.70 -3.40
C VAL A 30 6.56 19.57 -2.33
N SER A 31 5.49 20.26 -2.67
CA SER A 31 4.67 21.00 -1.71
C SER A 31 3.19 20.82 -2.02
N LEU A 32 2.37 20.80 -0.99
CA LEU A 32 0.92 20.70 -1.07
C LEU A 32 0.29 22.00 -0.59
N ASP A 33 -0.48 22.65 -1.45
CA ASP A 33 -1.33 23.77 -1.10
C ASP A 33 -2.78 23.29 -0.91
N ILE A 34 -3.38 23.59 0.23
CA ILE A 34 -4.75 23.21 0.58
C ILE A 34 -5.55 24.49 0.77
N GLU A 35 -6.42 24.78 -0.19
CA GLU A 35 -7.36 25.89 -0.06
C GLU A 35 -8.48 25.52 0.91
N SER A 36 -9.07 24.33 0.73
CA SER A 36 -10.12 23.79 1.59
C SER A 36 -10.14 22.27 1.54
N LEU A 37 -10.03 21.60 2.70
CA LEU A 37 -10.21 20.15 2.81
C LEU A 37 -10.50 19.73 4.25
N LYS A 38 -11.69 19.18 4.52
CA LYS A 38 -12.07 18.57 5.82
C LYS A 38 -11.60 19.40 7.03
N GLY A 39 -12.03 20.67 7.06
CA GLY A 39 -11.74 21.62 8.14
C GLY A 39 -10.41 22.37 8.01
N ILE A 40 -9.48 21.91 7.19
CA ILE A 40 -8.26 22.66 6.85
C ILE A 40 -8.63 23.75 5.86
N LYS A 41 -8.22 24.99 6.15
CA LYS A 41 -8.39 26.15 5.28
C LYS A 41 -7.04 26.82 5.08
N LYS A 42 -6.66 27.09 3.83
CA LYS A 42 -5.44 27.84 3.45
C LYS A 42 -4.18 27.34 4.17
N ALA A 43 -3.77 26.11 3.90
CA ALA A 43 -2.56 25.53 4.48
C ALA A 43 -1.58 25.11 3.38
N LYS A 44 -0.32 25.51 3.52
CA LYS A 44 0.77 25.07 2.65
C LYS A 44 1.70 24.14 3.43
N ILE A 45 2.04 23.00 2.83
CA ILE A 45 2.83 21.94 3.45
C ILE A 45 3.97 21.57 2.52
N ASP A 46 5.20 21.82 2.97
CA ASP A 46 6.40 21.49 2.21
C ASP A 46 6.93 20.10 2.60
N LEU A 47 7.16 19.26 1.60
CA LEU A 47 7.60 17.86 1.73
C LEU A 47 8.97 17.65 1.05
N THR A 48 9.84 18.65 1.16
CA THR A 48 11.17 18.65 0.55
C THR A 48 12.14 17.68 1.23
N SER A 49 11.93 17.40 2.52
CA SER A 49 12.72 16.45 3.30
C SER A 49 12.35 15.00 3.00
N ARG A 50 13.32 14.09 3.16
CA ARG A 50 13.11 12.63 3.08
C ARG A 50 12.23 12.10 4.21
N LEU A 51 12.27 12.76 5.36
CA LEU A 51 11.46 12.45 6.54
C LEU A 51 10.79 13.73 7.02
N THR A 52 9.46 13.72 7.05
CA THR A 52 8.65 14.85 7.51
C THR A 52 7.69 14.35 8.58
N ALA A 53 7.69 15.00 9.73
CA ALA A 53 6.74 14.75 10.81
C ALA A 53 5.63 15.80 10.80
N ILE A 54 4.37 15.37 10.83
CA ILE A 54 3.21 16.27 10.94
C ILE A 54 2.65 16.13 12.35
N MET A 55 2.75 17.20 13.14
CA MET A 55 2.36 17.22 14.55
C MET A 55 1.32 18.31 14.81
N GLY A 56 0.61 18.22 15.93
CA GLY A 56 -0.45 19.16 16.29
C GLY A 56 -1.53 18.52 17.16
N VAL A 57 -2.44 19.33 17.70
CA VAL A 57 -3.54 18.88 18.56
C VAL A 57 -4.55 18.01 17.82
N ASN A 58 -5.40 17.30 18.55
CA ASN A 58 -6.51 16.55 17.97
C ASN A 58 -7.45 17.50 17.23
N GLY A 59 -7.97 17.07 16.07
CA GLY A 59 -8.78 17.92 15.21
C GLY A 59 -8.00 18.85 14.27
N ALA A 60 -6.68 19.01 14.41
CA ALA A 60 -5.87 19.89 13.56
C ALA A 60 -5.71 19.43 12.09
N GLY A 61 -6.34 18.31 11.68
CA GLY A 61 -6.31 17.84 10.29
C GLY A 61 -5.09 17.00 9.90
N LYS A 62 -4.26 16.53 10.83
CA LYS A 62 -3.07 15.70 10.53
C LYS A 62 -3.38 14.49 9.66
N THR A 63 -4.37 13.69 10.04
CA THR A 63 -4.82 12.52 9.30
C THR A 63 -5.38 12.90 7.92
N THR A 64 -6.07 14.04 7.84
CA THR A 64 -6.60 14.59 6.57
C THR A 64 -5.49 14.84 5.58
N VAL A 65 -4.37 15.45 6.02
CA VAL A 65 -3.21 15.69 5.16
C VAL A 65 -2.62 14.38 4.67
N ILE A 66 -2.41 13.40 5.56
CA ILE A 66 -1.83 12.10 5.19
C ILE A 66 -2.72 11.37 4.17
N HIS A 67 -4.04 11.39 4.36
CA HIS A 67 -5.00 10.82 3.41
C HIS A 67 -4.98 11.53 2.06
N ALA A 68 -4.91 12.86 2.05
CA ALA A 68 -4.80 13.63 0.83
C ALA A 68 -3.54 13.24 0.05
N LEU A 69 -2.38 13.21 0.72
CA LEU A 69 -1.09 12.84 0.13
C LEU A 69 -1.11 11.45 -0.50
N ALA A 70 -1.81 10.48 0.11
CA ALA A 70 -1.96 9.14 -0.45
C ALA A 70 -2.66 9.16 -1.82
N CYS A 71 -3.62 10.07 -2.04
CA CYS A 71 -4.44 10.15 -3.25
C CYS A 71 -3.78 10.92 -4.41
N LEU A 72 -2.74 11.71 -4.16
CA LEU A 72 -2.20 12.62 -5.19
C LEU A 72 -1.45 11.88 -6.30
N TYR A 73 -0.89 10.71 -5.99
CA TYR A 73 -0.07 9.95 -6.92
C TYR A 73 -0.83 8.78 -7.55
N SER A 74 -0.38 8.36 -8.72
CA SER A 74 -0.78 7.06 -9.31
C SER A 74 0.38 6.08 -9.24
N PRO A 75 0.10 4.78 -9.03
CA PRO A 75 1.15 3.79 -9.01
C PRO A 75 1.84 3.70 -10.37
N VAL A 76 3.12 3.34 -10.33
CA VAL A 76 3.98 3.15 -11.51
C VAL A 76 3.67 1.82 -12.20
N ASP A 77 3.25 0.82 -11.43
CA ASP A 77 2.89 -0.53 -11.85
C ASP A 77 1.53 -0.96 -11.29
N GLU A 78 1.01 -2.08 -11.78
CA GLU A 78 -0.26 -2.66 -11.29
C GLU A 78 -0.17 -3.20 -9.86
N LYS A 79 1.05 -3.39 -9.33
CA LYS A 79 1.28 -3.86 -7.96
C LYS A 79 1.07 -2.75 -6.93
N GLY A 80 1.32 -1.49 -7.30
CA GLY A 80 1.13 -0.36 -6.43
C GLY A 80 -0.34 -0.08 -6.12
N THR A 81 -0.64 0.31 -4.89
CA THR A 81 -2.02 0.64 -4.49
C THR A 81 -2.45 1.97 -5.10
N ASN A 82 -3.59 1.94 -5.81
CA ASN A 82 -4.15 3.12 -6.43
C ASN A 82 -5.19 3.80 -5.51
N TYR A 83 -4.71 4.59 -4.55
CA TYR A 83 -5.60 5.35 -3.66
C TYR A 83 -6.37 6.44 -4.41
N ARG A 84 -7.66 6.57 -4.10
CA ARG A 84 -8.57 7.59 -4.63
C ARG A 84 -9.15 8.39 -3.46
N PHE A 85 -9.58 9.62 -3.72
CA PHE A 85 -10.18 10.45 -2.66
C PHE A 85 -11.40 9.76 -2.03
N MET A 86 -12.19 9.02 -2.81
CA MET A 86 -13.33 8.25 -2.28
C MET A 86 -12.94 7.13 -1.31
N ASN A 87 -11.66 6.73 -1.19
CA ASN A 87 -11.24 5.77 -0.17
C ASN A 87 -11.16 6.39 1.24
N PHE A 88 -10.96 7.71 1.34
CA PHE A 88 -10.74 8.40 2.63
C PHE A 88 -11.73 9.54 2.89
N PHE A 89 -12.28 10.12 1.83
CA PHE A 89 -13.24 11.23 1.83
C PHE A 89 -14.57 10.74 1.26
N ILE A 90 -15.13 9.72 1.89
CA ILE A 90 -16.46 9.18 1.58
C ILE A 90 -17.48 10.27 1.96
N PRO A 91 -18.31 10.75 1.02
CA PRO A 91 -19.34 11.73 1.34
C PRO A 91 -20.40 11.11 2.24
N THR A 92 -20.81 11.84 3.27
CA THR A 92 -21.97 11.52 4.13
C THR A 92 -23.03 12.62 3.98
N THR A 93 -24.20 12.41 4.58
CA THR A 93 -25.26 13.43 4.67
C THR A 93 -24.74 14.75 5.26
N ASP A 94 -23.88 14.66 6.27
CA ASP A 94 -23.37 15.84 6.98
C ASP A 94 -22.05 16.38 6.40
N ALA A 95 -21.39 15.59 5.55
CA ALA A 95 -20.08 15.93 5.00
C ALA A 95 -19.95 15.48 3.56
N THR A 96 -20.39 16.32 2.62
CA THR A 96 -20.31 16.05 1.18
C THR A 96 -18.90 16.26 0.62
N TRP A 97 -18.06 17.02 1.31
CA TRP A 97 -16.73 17.47 0.85
C TRP A 97 -16.75 18.36 -0.40
N GLN A 98 -17.92 18.89 -0.78
CA GLN A 98 -18.04 19.87 -1.86
C GLN A 98 -17.25 21.15 -1.54
N GLY A 99 -16.68 21.77 -2.57
CA GLY A 99 -15.79 22.92 -2.43
C GLY A 99 -14.39 22.58 -1.92
N SER A 100 -14.04 21.29 -1.79
CA SER A 100 -12.66 20.89 -1.47
C SER A 100 -11.75 21.23 -2.64
N LYS A 101 -10.59 21.82 -2.36
CA LYS A 101 -9.60 22.20 -3.36
C LYS A 101 -8.19 22.16 -2.76
N LEU A 102 -7.29 21.50 -3.49
CA LEU A 102 -5.88 21.37 -3.16
C LEU A 102 -5.03 21.26 -4.43
N THR A 103 -3.80 21.74 -4.36
CA THR A 103 -2.87 21.76 -5.48
C THR A 103 -1.54 21.15 -5.04
N LEU A 104 -1.11 20.11 -5.75
CA LEU A 104 0.21 19.53 -5.61
C LEU A 104 1.18 20.28 -6.52
N HIS A 105 2.27 20.79 -5.98
CA HIS A 105 3.39 21.35 -6.72
C HIS A 105 4.61 20.46 -6.56
N TYR A 106 5.34 20.27 -7.65
CA TYR A 106 6.55 19.45 -7.67
C TYR A 106 7.42 19.80 -8.87
N GLU A 107 8.69 19.45 -8.79
CA GLU A 107 9.57 19.40 -9.96
C GLU A 107 9.77 17.94 -10.37
N SER A 108 9.68 17.65 -11.67
CA SER A 108 9.96 16.32 -12.20
C SER A 108 11.13 16.33 -13.19
N LYS A 109 11.82 15.19 -13.27
CA LYS A 109 12.89 14.95 -14.24
C LYS A 109 12.83 13.50 -14.74
N ARG A 110 12.96 13.33 -16.06
CA ARG A 110 13.16 12.00 -16.67
C ARG A 110 14.60 11.52 -16.41
N PRO A 111 14.80 10.24 -16.03
CA PRO A 111 16.15 9.67 -15.97
C PRO A 111 16.79 9.66 -17.35
N GLY A 112 18.01 10.18 -17.47
CA GLY A 112 18.77 10.29 -18.71
C GLY A 112 19.69 11.51 -18.69
N ASP A 113 20.79 11.44 -19.45
CA ASP A 113 21.74 12.55 -19.58
C ASP A 113 21.08 13.74 -20.29
N GLY A 114 21.26 14.93 -19.73
CA GLY A 114 20.77 16.20 -20.29
C GLY A 114 19.34 16.61 -19.92
N ALA A 115 18.54 15.78 -19.22
CA ALA A 115 17.18 16.18 -18.84
C ALA A 115 17.18 17.27 -17.77
N GLN A 116 16.48 18.38 -18.03
CA GLN A 116 16.26 19.47 -17.07
C GLN A 116 15.10 19.13 -16.11
N TRP A 117 15.11 19.78 -14.94
CA TRP A 117 13.98 19.74 -14.01
C TRP A 117 12.88 20.67 -14.51
N VAL A 118 11.65 20.18 -14.54
CA VAL A 118 10.47 20.95 -14.96
C VAL A 118 9.54 21.11 -13.77
N ALA A 119 9.15 22.36 -13.49
CA ALA A 119 8.15 22.65 -12.47
C ALA A 119 6.76 22.31 -13.00
N GLU A 120 6.02 21.53 -12.22
CA GLU A 120 4.69 21.05 -12.55
C GLU A 120 3.75 21.26 -11.36
N SER A 121 2.45 21.37 -11.67
CA SER A 121 1.41 21.41 -10.65
C SER A 121 0.18 20.65 -11.09
N LYS A 122 -0.49 20.01 -10.13
CA LYS A 122 -1.74 19.30 -10.35
C LYS A 122 -2.77 19.71 -9.31
N GLU A 123 -3.88 20.29 -9.79
CA GLU A 123 -5.02 20.64 -8.97
C GLU A 123 -5.98 19.44 -8.82
N TYR A 124 -6.52 19.30 -7.61
CA TYR A 124 -7.60 18.38 -7.27
C TYR A 124 -8.71 19.16 -6.58
N LYS A 125 -9.92 19.05 -7.11
CA LYS A 125 -11.11 19.70 -6.58
C LYS A 125 -12.31 18.77 -6.56
N LYS A 126 -13.25 19.07 -5.69
CA LYS A 126 -14.59 18.49 -5.67
C LYS A 126 -15.60 19.61 -5.81
N GLU A 127 -15.96 19.96 -7.05
CA GLU A 127 -16.88 21.07 -7.34
C GLU A 127 -18.32 20.74 -6.95
N ALA A 128 -18.77 19.54 -7.31
CA ALA A 128 -20.08 19.00 -6.95
C ALA A 128 -19.91 17.56 -6.44
N ASP A 129 -20.53 16.56 -7.06
CA ASP A 129 -20.52 15.20 -6.53
C ASP A 129 -19.24 14.41 -6.83
N ARG A 130 -18.45 14.88 -7.80
CA ARG A 130 -17.27 14.16 -8.29
C ARG A 130 -15.99 14.93 -8.01
N TRP A 131 -14.97 14.19 -7.59
CA TRP A 131 -13.59 14.66 -7.58
C TRP A 131 -13.07 14.81 -9.01
N THR A 132 -12.10 15.71 -9.21
CA THR A 132 -11.36 15.85 -10.47
C THR A 132 -10.87 14.50 -10.98
N ARG A 133 -10.83 14.35 -12.31
CA ARG A 133 -10.32 13.14 -12.94
C ARG A 133 -8.89 12.86 -12.50
N TYR A 134 -8.62 11.57 -12.29
CA TYR A 134 -7.33 11.06 -11.82
C TYR A 134 -6.29 10.94 -12.95
N GLU A 135 -6.64 11.32 -14.18
CA GLU A 135 -5.74 11.38 -15.33
C GLU A 135 -4.66 12.46 -15.13
N GLY A 136 -3.43 12.14 -15.51
CA GLY A 136 -2.28 13.05 -15.36
C GLY A 136 -1.79 13.21 -13.91
N ARG A 137 -2.15 12.30 -13.00
CA ARG A 137 -1.48 12.24 -11.68
C ARG A 137 -0.01 11.85 -11.84
N PRO A 138 0.91 12.47 -11.08
CA PRO A 138 2.30 12.06 -11.06
C PRO A 138 2.43 10.58 -10.67
N LYS A 139 3.35 9.88 -11.33
CA LYS A 139 3.59 8.44 -11.15
C LYS A 139 4.55 8.21 -9.98
N ARG A 140 4.05 7.70 -8.87
CA ARG A 140 4.82 7.36 -7.66
C ARG A 140 4.10 6.26 -6.89
N ASN A 141 4.82 5.21 -6.51
CA ASN A 141 4.28 4.21 -5.61
C ASN A 141 4.21 4.81 -4.20
N VAL A 142 2.99 4.84 -3.66
CA VAL A 142 2.70 5.34 -2.31
C VAL A 142 2.07 4.21 -1.52
N THR A 143 2.48 4.08 -0.26
CA THR A 143 1.91 3.12 0.68
C THR A 143 1.41 3.88 1.89
N TYR A 144 0.12 3.76 2.18
CA TYR A 144 -0.48 4.35 3.37
C TYR A 144 -0.44 3.34 4.53
N LEU A 145 0.11 3.77 5.66
CA LEU A 145 0.21 2.95 6.87
C LEU A 145 -0.80 3.50 7.90
N GLY A 146 -1.98 2.91 7.94
CA GLY A 146 -3.04 3.28 8.90
C GLY A 146 -2.95 2.48 10.19
N ILE A 147 -3.66 2.93 11.24
CA ILE A 147 -3.71 2.26 12.55
C ILE A 147 -4.16 0.80 12.41
N ASN A 148 -5.19 0.55 11.60
CA ASN A 148 -5.70 -0.81 11.36
C ASN A 148 -4.62 -1.75 10.77
N THR A 149 -3.62 -1.22 10.06
CA THR A 149 -2.51 -2.02 9.52
C THR A 149 -1.47 -2.41 10.58
N CYS A 150 -1.63 -1.93 11.81
CA CYS A 150 -0.78 -2.24 12.96
C CYS A 150 -1.52 -3.04 14.04
N LEU A 151 -2.83 -3.29 13.87
CA LEU A 151 -3.57 -4.09 14.84
C LEU A 151 -3.14 -5.56 14.74
N PRO A 152 -2.77 -6.20 15.85
CA PRO A 152 -2.50 -7.62 15.87
C PRO A 152 -3.71 -8.43 15.39
N GLU A 153 -3.44 -9.49 14.63
CA GLU A 153 -4.44 -10.44 14.11
C GLU A 153 -5.39 -10.96 15.21
N ILE A 154 -4.91 -11.12 16.45
CA ILE A 154 -5.74 -11.54 17.59
C ILE A 154 -6.79 -10.50 17.99
N GLU A 155 -6.48 -9.20 17.89
CA GLU A 155 -7.44 -8.11 18.18
C GLU A 155 -8.52 -8.00 17.10
N CYS A 156 -8.22 -8.47 15.88
CA CYS A 156 -9.17 -8.56 14.77
C CYS A 156 -9.94 -9.89 14.74
N THR A 157 -9.69 -10.78 15.71
CA THR A 157 -10.28 -12.12 15.73
C THR A 157 -11.51 -12.16 16.63
N GLU A 158 -12.67 -12.41 16.04
CA GLU A 158 -13.98 -12.36 16.72
C GLU A 158 -14.44 -13.69 17.36
N THR A 159 -13.57 -14.72 17.46
CA THR A 159 -13.96 -16.04 17.99
C THR A 159 -13.55 -16.23 19.44
N ASN A 160 -14.48 -16.75 20.25
CA ASN A 160 -14.24 -17.11 21.66
C ASN A 160 -13.90 -18.59 21.85
N CYS A 161 -13.76 -19.35 20.75
CA CYS A 161 -13.41 -20.77 20.77
C CYS A 161 -11.98 -21.01 20.29
N THR A 162 -11.41 -22.14 20.71
CA THR A 162 -10.08 -22.61 20.27
C THR A 162 -9.94 -22.64 18.75
N ILE A 163 -8.84 -22.07 18.26
CA ILE A 163 -8.50 -22.03 16.84
C ILE A 163 -7.49 -23.14 16.55
N ASN A 164 -7.96 -24.19 15.89
CA ASN A 164 -7.10 -25.25 15.38
C ASN A 164 -6.68 -24.93 13.94
N TYR A 165 -5.41 -25.15 13.62
CA TYR A 165 -4.83 -24.93 12.29
C TYR A 165 -3.80 -25.99 11.93
N THR A 166 -3.57 -26.17 10.63
CA THR A 166 -2.47 -26.99 10.09
C THR A 166 -1.38 -26.09 9.54
N SER A 167 -0.12 -26.46 9.78
CA SER A 167 1.05 -25.65 9.41
C SER A 167 1.79 -26.25 8.22
N THR A 168 2.11 -25.43 7.23
CA THR A 168 3.01 -25.76 6.12
C THR A 168 4.18 -24.79 6.09
N LYS A 169 5.39 -25.28 5.80
CA LYS A 169 6.58 -24.40 5.67
C LYS A 169 6.55 -23.68 4.32
N LYS A 170 6.86 -22.39 4.31
CA LYS A 170 7.09 -21.64 3.07
C LYS A 170 8.56 -21.77 2.67
N THR A 171 8.80 -22.11 1.42
CA THR A 171 10.14 -22.47 0.91
C THR A 171 10.54 -21.67 -0.33
N GLU A 172 9.84 -20.59 -0.66
CA GLU A 172 10.22 -19.78 -1.80
C GLU A 172 11.50 -18.97 -1.47
N PRO A 173 12.37 -18.67 -2.45
CA PRO A 173 13.59 -17.89 -2.21
C PRO A 173 13.34 -16.52 -1.56
N LYS A 174 12.18 -15.92 -1.83
CA LYS A 174 11.76 -14.65 -1.20
C LYS A 174 11.54 -14.80 0.31
N ASP A 175 11.08 -15.97 0.76
CA ASP A 175 10.76 -16.23 2.16
C ASP A 175 12.03 -16.27 3.00
N ALA A 176 13.11 -16.85 2.48
CA ALA A 176 14.42 -16.89 3.15
C ALA A 176 14.93 -15.47 3.44
N LYS A 177 14.79 -14.55 2.48
CA LYS A 177 15.17 -13.14 2.66
C LYS A 177 14.29 -12.43 3.69
N VAL A 178 13.00 -12.74 3.73
CA VAL A 178 12.08 -12.22 4.75
C VAL A 178 12.50 -12.72 6.13
N VAL A 179 12.81 -14.02 6.30
CA VAL A 179 13.28 -14.58 7.57
C VAL A 179 14.55 -13.90 8.05
N GLU A 180 15.55 -13.76 7.18
CA GLU A 180 16.83 -13.11 7.51
C GLU A 180 16.61 -11.67 7.97
N THR A 181 15.84 -10.91 7.19
CA THR A 181 15.54 -9.49 7.48
C THR A 181 14.73 -9.37 8.77
N ALA A 182 13.73 -10.23 8.97
CA ALA A 182 12.89 -10.26 10.16
C ALA A 182 13.71 -10.56 11.42
N SER A 183 14.59 -11.55 11.32
CA SER A 183 15.48 -11.99 12.39
C SER A 183 16.42 -10.87 12.82
N TYR A 184 16.99 -10.15 11.85
CA TYR A 184 17.83 -8.98 12.09
C TYR A 184 17.07 -7.82 12.75
N ILE A 185 15.91 -7.43 12.21
CA ILE A 185 15.14 -6.28 12.70
C ILE A 185 14.58 -6.52 14.11
N LEU A 186 14.09 -7.73 14.38
CA LEU A 186 13.44 -8.06 15.65
C LEU A 186 14.39 -8.65 16.69
N GLY A 187 15.63 -8.96 16.32
CA GLY A 187 16.60 -9.62 17.20
C GLY A 187 16.15 -11.00 17.67
N LYS A 188 15.37 -11.72 16.85
CA LYS A 188 14.79 -13.03 17.19
C LYS A 188 15.28 -14.10 16.22
N PRO A 189 15.67 -15.30 16.68
CA PRO A 189 16.33 -16.29 15.83
C PRO A 189 15.31 -17.08 15.00
N TYR A 190 14.65 -16.43 14.05
CA TYR A 190 13.74 -17.08 13.11
C TYR A 190 14.52 -17.94 12.10
N ILE A 191 13.98 -19.12 11.81
CA ILE A 191 14.58 -20.07 10.86
C ILE A 191 13.67 -20.39 9.67
N ALA A 192 12.35 -20.22 9.82
CA ALA A 192 11.40 -20.47 8.74
C ALA A 192 10.12 -19.67 8.91
N LEU A 193 9.48 -19.35 7.77
CA LEU A 193 8.10 -18.91 7.73
C LEU A 193 7.16 -20.11 7.56
N THR A 194 6.02 -20.04 8.23
CA THR A 194 4.95 -21.02 8.08
C THR A 194 3.66 -20.36 7.60
N SER A 195 2.86 -21.12 6.86
CA SER A 195 1.47 -20.83 6.54
C SER A 195 0.60 -21.73 7.41
N ASN A 196 -0.26 -21.13 8.22
CA ASN A 196 -1.11 -21.83 9.17
C ASN A 196 -2.57 -21.67 8.72
N THR A 197 -3.16 -22.73 8.19
CA THR A 197 -4.54 -22.69 7.67
C THR A 197 -5.50 -23.16 8.76
N THR A 198 -6.40 -22.28 9.18
CA THR A 198 -7.41 -22.64 10.20
C THR A 198 -8.36 -23.71 9.67
N LEU A 199 -8.74 -24.68 10.51
CA LEU A 199 -9.58 -25.81 10.08
C LEU A 199 -11.03 -25.42 9.77
N LYS A 200 -11.60 -24.44 10.49
CA LYS A 200 -13.02 -24.08 10.35
C LYS A 200 -13.30 -23.10 9.22
N LYS A 201 -12.48 -22.03 9.13
CA LYS A 201 -12.71 -20.91 8.20
C LYS A 201 -11.73 -20.91 7.01
N HIS A 202 -10.80 -21.88 6.96
CA HIS A 202 -9.72 -21.93 5.96
C HIS A 202 -8.95 -20.61 5.79
N LYS A 203 -8.89 -19.80 6.86
CA LYS A 203 -8.11 -18.56 6.90
C LYS A 203 -6.63 -18.89 6.98
N GLU A 204 -5.83 -18.27 6.14
CA GLU A 204 -4.37 -18.37 6.19
C GLU A 204 -3.81 -17.39 7.23
N LEU A 205 -3.04 -17.91 8.17
CA LEU A 205 -2.32 -17.15 9.19
C LEU A 205 -0.83 -17.33 8.95
N MET A 206 -0.09 -16.22 8.87
CA MET A 206 1.37 -16.30 8.83
C MET A 206 1.87 -16.88 10.15
N GLY A 207 2.96 -17.63 10.14
CA GLY A 207 3.65 -18.06 11.34
C GLY A 207 5.14 -18.09 11.15
N VAL A 208 5.82 -18.39 12.24
CA VAL A 208 7.28 -18.47 12.28
C VAL A 208 7.70 -19.70 13.09
N GLU A 209 8.87 -20.20 12.75
CA GLU A 209 9.61 -21.18 13.53
C GLU A 209 10.93 -20.56 13.97
N THR A 210 11.30 -20.75 15.22
CA THR A 210 12.58 -20.26 15.78
C THR A 210 13.58 -21.39 15.92
N SER A 211 14.87 -21.06 16.07
CA SER A 211 15.93 -22.03 16.31
C SER A 211 15.74 -22.85 17.59
N SER A 212 15.00 -22.32 18.57
CA SER A 212 14.65 -23.03 19.82
C SER A 212 13.59 -24.12 19.64
N GLY A 213 13.02 -24.27 18.43
CA GLY A 213 11.91 -25.19 18.15
C GLY A 213 10.53 -24.61 18.40
N LEU A 214 10.42 -23.39 18.96
CA LEU A 214 9.14 -22.71 19.14
C LEU A 214 8.49 -22.40 17.79
N LYS A 215 7.21 -22.77 17.64
CA LYS A 215 6.37 -22.53 16.46
C LYS A 215 5.08 -21.85 16.88
N TYR A 216 4.76 -20.75 16.23
CA TYR A 216 3.53 -20.01 16.52
C TYR A 216 3.00 -19.27 15.30
N SER A 217 1.69 -19.04 15.28
CA SER A 217 1.00 -18.29 14.24
C SER A 217 0.92 -16.81 14.59
N SER A 218 0.43 -16.00 13.65
CA SER A 218 0.22 -14.57 13.80
C SER A 218 -0.73 -14.22 14.94
N LEU A 219 -1.57 -15.16 15.39
CA LEU A 219 -2.41 -14.96 16.57
C LEU A 219 -1.62 -14.75 17.87
N SER A 220 -0.38 -15.25 17.93
CA SER A 220 0.50 -15.08 19.09
C SER A 220 1.58 -14.02 18.85
N MET A 221 1.59 -13.39 17.69
CA MET A 221 2.55 -12.34 17.33
C MET A 221 2.07 -10.98 17.85
N GLY A 222 2.99 -10.16 18.35
CA GLY A 222 2.71 -8.75 18.63
C GLY A 222 2.66 -7.89 17.36
N THR A 223 2.19 -6.64 17.47
CA THR A 223 2.10 -5.66 16.37
C THR A 223 3.39 -5.56 15.55
N GLY A 224 4.54 -5.49 16.23
CA GLY A 224 5.85 -5.35 15.58
C GLY A 224 6.20 -6.56 14.69
N GLU A 225 5.91 -7.77 15.15
CA GLU A 225 6.21 -9.01 14.40
C GLU A 225 5.32 -9.17 13.18
N GLN A 226 4.02 -8.89 13.33
CA GLN A 226 3.07 -9.02 12.23
C GLN A 226 3.33 -8.01 11.12
N ARG A 227 4.02 -6.90 11.42
CA ARG A 227 4.30 -5.86 10.42
C ARG A 227 5.16 -6.36 9.26
N ILE A 228 5.97 -7.37 9.51
CA ILE A 228 6.88 -7.94 8.52
C ILE A 228 6.12 -8.72 7.43
N LYS A 229 4.88 -9.14 7.71
CA LYS A 229 3.97 -9.79 6.74
C LYS A 229 3.70 -8.96 5.48
N GLY A 230 3.91 -7.64 5.52
CA GLY A 230 3.64 -6.71 4.42
C GLY A 230 4.87 -6.15 3.69
N LEU A 231 6.08 -6.61 4.01
CA LEU A 231 7.34 -6.25 3.32
C LEU A 231 7.66 -7.27 2.22
#